data_AF-A0A6I2MGZ5-F1
#
_entry.id   AF-A0A6I2MGZ5-F1
#
_cell.length_a   1.000
_cell.length_b   1.000
_cell.length_c   1.000
_cell.angle_alpha   90.00
_cell.angle_beta   90.00
_cell.angle_gamma   90.00
#
_symmetry.space_group_name_H-M   'P 1'
#
loop_
_entity.id
_entity.type
_entity.pdbx_description
1 polymer ?
#
loop_
_entity_poly.entity_id
_entity_poly.type
_entity_poly.pdbx_seq_one_letter_code
_entity_poly.pdbx_strand_id
1 'polypeptide(L)'
;MDTIEDFFEDLERKRKQAEYNRDADELEAYLAAIKNAMGTFDDGVYHFHNLHQQYADEWTGQTKLAYESIRDDIRVTYHHIYEMKDELFQELRNEIGRLRELAAGLA
;
A
#
# COMPACT_ATOMS: atom_id res chain seq x y z
N MET A 1 -41.45 -10.63 -27.39
CA MET A 1 -40.66 -11.61 -26.62
C MET A 1 -39.43 -10.94 -26.00
N ASP A 2 -39.13 -9.69 -26.40
CA ASP A 2 -37.95 -8.90 -25.97
C ASP A 2 -37.98 -8.35 -24.54
N THR A 3 -39.15 -8.04 -23.98
CA THR A 3 -39.23 -7.29 -22.71
C THR A 3 -38.70 -8.02 -21.48
N ILE A 4 -38.67 -9.35 -21.51
CA ILE A 4 -38.14 -10.16 -20.42
C ILE A 4 -36.61 -10.28 -20.54
N GLU A 5 -36.11 -10.39 -21.77
CA GLU A 5 -34.67 -10.46 -22.06
C GLU A 5 -33.99 -9.13 -21.73
N ASP A 6 -34.57 -8.00 -22.16
CA ASP A 6 -34.14 -6.64 -21.81
C ASP A 6 -34.08 -6.42 -20.28
N PHE A 7 -35.05 -6.99 -19.54
CA PHE A 7 -35.10 -6.88 -18.08
C PHE A 7 -33.94 -7.65 -17.41
N PHE A 8 -33.63 -8.86 -17.89
CA PHE A 8 -32.52 -9.63 -17.35
C PHE A 8 -31.16 -9.00 -17.70
N GLU A 9 -31.01 -8.42 -18.89
CA GLU A 9 -29.79 -7.69 -19.27
C GLU A 9 -29.56 -6.44 -18.42
N ASP A 10 -30.61 -5.66 -18.13
CA ASP A 10 -30.52 -4.49 -17.25
C ASP A 10 -30.20 -4.89 -15.79
N LEU A 11 -30.81 -5.99 -15.31
CA LEU A 11 -30.51 -6.53 -13.98
C LEU A 11 -29.06 -7.00 -13.88
N GLU A 12 -28.55 -7.70 -14.89
CA GLU A 12 -27.16 -8.17 -14.90
C GLU A 12 -26.17 -7.01 -14.96
N ARG A 13 -26.48 -5.96 -15.74
CA ARG A 13 -25.66 -4.74 -15.82
C ARG A 13 -25.54 -4.05 -14.46
N LYS A 14 -26.68 -3.83 -13.79
CA LYS A 14 -26.71 -3.22 -12.44
C LYS A 14 -25.97 -4.06 -11.42
N ARG A 15 -26.09 -5.39 -11.50
CA ARG A 15 -25.33 -6.30 -10.64
C ARG A 15 -23.82 -6.14 -10.83
N LYS A 16 -23.34 -6.20 -12.07
CA LYS A 16 -21.89 -6.05 -12.37
C LYS A 16 -21.36 -4.67 -11.96
N GLN A 17 -22.14 -3.62 -12.19
CA GLN A 17 -21.79 -2.28 -11.73
C GLN A 17 -21.65 -2.21 -10.20
N ALA A 18 -22.56 -2.84 -9.45
CA ALA A 18 -22.47 -2.90 -8.00
C ALA A 18 -21.27 -3.73 -7.52
N GLU A 19 -20.98 -4.85 -8.19
CA GLU A 19 -19.81 -5.69 -7.92
C GLU A 19 -18.50 -4.89 -8.11
N TYR A 20 -18.32 -4.20 -9.23
CA TYR A 20 -17.12 -3.38 -9.48
C TYR A 20 -16.95 -2.24 -8.48
N ASN A 21 -18.04 -1.55 -8.10
CA ASN A 21 -17.98 -0.49 -7.10
C ASN A 21 -17.61 -1.03 -5.72
N ARG A 22 -18.20 -2.15 -5.31
CA ARG A 22 -17.89 -2.79 -4.03
C ARG A 22 -16.42 -3.20 -3.97
N ASP A 23 -15.92 -3.84 -5.03
CA ASP A 23 -14.54 -4.31 -5.07
C ASP A 23 -13.56 -3.12 -5.04
N ALA A 24 -13.89 -2.01 -5.73
CA ALA A 24 -13.11 -0.78 -5.66
C ALA A 24 -13.10 -0.17 -4.23
N ASP A 25 -14.26 -0.13 -3.56
CA ASP A 25 -14.38 0.36 -2.17
C ASP A 25 -13.51 -0.48 -1.21
N GLU A 26 -13.47 -1.80 -1.40
CA GLU A 26 -12.66 -2.71 -0.59
C GLU A 26 -11.15 -2.46 -0.79
N LEU A 27 -10.71 -2.26 -2.04
CA LEU A 27 -9.32 -1.92 -2.34
C LEU A 27 -8.91 -0.55 -1.78
N GLU A 28 -9.82 0.43 -1.78
CA GLU A 28 -9.59 1.73 -1.14
C GLU A 28 -9.39 1.59 0.37
N ALA A 29 -10.15 0.70 1.03
CA ALA A 29 -9.98 0.38 2.44
C ALA A 29 -8.61 -0.27 2.72
N TYR A 30 -8.15 -1.18 1.86
CA TYR A 30 -6.81 -1.75 1.97
C TYR A 30 -5.71 -0.72 1.78
N LEU A 31 -5.85 0.18 0.80
CA LEU A 31 -4.90 1.28 0.59
C LEU A 31 -4.77 2.15 1.85
N ALA A 32 -5.90 2.48 2.49
CA ALA A 32 -5.92 3.23 3.74
C ALA A 32 -5.24 2.47 4.89
N ALA A 33 -5.48 1.16 5.01
CA ALA A 33 -4.85 0.32 6.02
C ALA A 33 -3.32 0.27 5.85
N ILE A 34 -2.82 0.11 4.62
CA ILE A 34 -1.37 0.12 4.36
C ILE A 34 -0.78 1.49 4.69
N LYS A 35 -1.46 2.58 4.33
CA LYS A 35 -1.02 3.94 4.68
C LYS A 35 -0.86 4.12 6.20
N ASN A 36 -1.79 3.58 7.00
CA ASN A 36 -1.71 3.63 8.45
C ASN A 36 -0.56 2.79 9.00
N ALA A 37 -0.38 1.56 8.48
CA ALA A 37 0.73 0.68 8.87
C ALA A 37 2.09 1.34 8.58
N MET A 38 2.21 2.00 7.42
CA MET A 38 3.42 2.74 7.05
C MET A 38 3.68 3.93 7.97
N GLY A 39 2.65 4.62 8.47
CA GLY A 39 2.86 5.67 9.47
C GLY A 39 3.58 5.16 10.73
N THR A 40 3.19 3.98 11.24
CA THR A 40 3.89 3.35 12.38
C THR A 40 5.31 2.92 12.02
N PHE A 41 5.52 2.46 10.79
CA PHE A 41 6.85 2.10 10.30
C PHE A 41 7.77 3.32 10.20
N ASP A 42 7.28 4.43 9.66
CA ASP A 42 8.00 5.69 9.50
C ASP A 42 8.46 6.24 10.86
N ASP A 43 7.60 6.18 11.88
CA ASP A 43 7.95 6.54 13.25
C ASP A 43 9.11 5.67 13.79
N GLY A 44 9.07 4.35 13.52
CA GLY A 44 10.13 3.42 13.88
C GLY A 44 11.47 3.75 13.19
N VAL A 45 11.43 4.02 11.89
CA VAL A 45 12.61 4.45 11.11
C VAL A 45 13.18 5.76 11.64
N TYR A 46 12.31 6.74 11.94
CA TYR A 46 12.70 8.02 12.54
C TYR A 46 13.41 7.83 13.87
N HIS A 47 12.84 7.05 14.78
CA HIS A 47 13.46 6.76 16.08
C HIS A 47 14.82 6.05 15.92
N PHE A 48 14.90 5.06 15.04
CA PHE A 48 16.13 4.34 14.76
C PHE A 48 17.25 5.28 14.25
N HIS A 49 16.91 6.23 13.38
CA HIS A 49 17.88 7.20 12.88
C HIS A 49 18.30 8.25 13.90
N ASN A 50 17.37 8.81 14.67
CA ASN A 50 17.71 9.84 15.65
C ASN A 50 18.52 9.30 16.81
N LEU A 51 18.19 8.11 17.32
CA LEU A 51 18.97 7.49 18.39
C LEU A 51 20.41 7.18 17.95
N HIS A 52 20.60 6.85 16.67
CA HIS A 52 21.94 6.73 16.12
C HIS A 52 22.70 8.06 16.05
N GLN A 53 22.03 9.17 15.72
CA GLN A 53 22.67 10.49 15.71
C GLN A 53 23.09 10.97 17.10
N GLN A 54 22.48 10.43 18.15
CA GLN A 54 22.80 10.72 19.56
C GLN A 54 23.92 9.82 20.12
N TYR A 55 24.57 9.04 19.26
CA TYR A 55 25.52 8.04 19.67
C TYR A 55 26.87 8.67 20.12
N ALA A 56 27.49 8.09 21.16
CA ALA A 56 28.66 8.63 21.86
C ALA A 56 29.91 8.71 20.96
N ASP A 57 30.47 9.92 20.84
CA ASP A 57 31.66 10.25 20.03
C ASP A 57 32.90 9.39 20.35
N GLU A 58 32.97 8.82 21.56
CA GLU A 58 34.14 8.08 22.05
C GLU A 58 34.08 6.55 21.82
N TRP A 59 32.97 6.01 21.30
CA TRP A 59 32.91 4.57 21.06
C TRP A 59 33.83 4.15 19.92
N THR A 60 34.60 3.11 20.18
CA THR A 60 35.56 2.51 19.26
C THR A 60 35.60 0.99 19.43
N GLY A 61 36.30 0.31 18.53
CA GLY A 61 36.52 -1.14 18.59
C GLY A 61 35.53 -1.97 17.77
N GLN A 62 35.69 -3.30 17.84
CA GLN A 62 35.01 -4.24 16.95
C GLN A 62 33.48 -4.24 17.08
N THR A 63 32.97 -4.00 18.29
CA THR A 63 31.52 -3.95 18.52
C THR A 63 30.87 -2.76 17.82
N LYS A 64 31.57 -1.61 17.72
CA LYS A 64 31.10 -0.46 16.95
C LYS A 64 30.94 -0.81 15.48
N LEU A 65 31.98 -1.42 14.90
CA LEU A 65 31.96 -1.82 13.49
C LEU A 65 30.82 -2.80 13.19
N ALA A 66 30.60 -3.77 14.08
CA ALA A 66 29.48 -4.70 13.95
C ALA A 66 28.12 -4.00 14.03
N TYR A 67 27.96 -3.08 14.98
CA TYR A 67 26.74 -2.28 15.11
C TYR A 67 26.47 -1.43 13.87
N GLU A 68 27.48 -0.70 13.36
CA GLU A 68 27.36 0.14 12.16
C GLU A 68 26.99 -0.70 10.93
N SER A 69 27.60 -1.87 10.77
CA SER A 69 27.26 -2.81 9.70
C SER A 69 25.80 -3.25 9.78
N ILE A 70 25.35 -3.74 10.94
CA ILE A 70 23.96 -4.19 11.13
C ILE A 70 22.97 -3.04 10.91
N ARG A 71 23.33 -1.84 11.36
CA ARG A 71 22.51 -0.65 11.16
C ARG A 71 22.37 -0.30 9.68
N ASP A 72 23.44 -0.39 8.92
CA ASP A 72 23.39 -0.14 7.47
C ASP A 72 22.57 -1.22 6.75
N ASP A 73 22.61 -2.48 7.20
CA ASP A 73 21.73 -3.54 6.68
C ASP A 73 20.25 -3.24 6.98
N ILE A 74 19.94 -2.80 8.20
CA ILE A 74 18.58 -2.32 8.56
C ILE A 74 18.19 -1.15 7.67
N ARG A 75 19.13 -0.24 7.36
CA ARG A 75 18.89 0.91 6.48
C ARG A 75 18.46 0.50 5.09
N VAL A 76 19.22 -0.39 4.47
CA VAL A 76 18.91 -0.94 3.15
C VAL A 76 17.56 -1.66 3.17
N THR A 77 17.28 -2.43 4.22
CA THR A 77 16.03 -3.17 4.38
C THR A 77 14.81 -2.25 4.41
N TYR A 78 14.84 -1.17 5.19
CA TYR A 78 13.69 -0.26 5.23
C TYR A 78 13.50 0.49 3.91
N HIS A 79 14.58 0.81 3.17
CA HIS A 79 14.47 1.42 1.84
C HIS A 79 13.75 0.49 0.87
N HIS A 80 14.08 -0.80 0.90
CA HIS A 80 13.38 -1.79 0.09
C HIS A 80 11.89 -1.91 0.45
N ILE A 81 11.55 -1.78 1.74
CA ILE A 81 10.14 -1.73 2.19
C ILE A 81 9.41 -0.51 1.59
N TYR A 82 10.06 0.66 1.52
CA TYR A 82 9.46 1.83 0.86
C TYR A 82 9.19 1.60 -0.63
N GLU A 83 10.14 0.99 -1.35
CA GLU A 83 9.99 0.65 -2.77
C GLU A 83 8.80 -0.30 -2.99
N MET A 84 8.75 -1.40 -2.22
CA MET A 84 7.64 -2.37 -2.29
C MET A 84 6.30 -1.74 -1.95
N LYS A 85 6.27 -0.82 -0.98
CA LYS A 85 5.07 -0.06 -0.63
C LYS A 85 4.62 0.86 -1.77
N ASP A 86 5.55 1.57 -2.42
CA ASP A 86 5.21 2.44 -3.55
C ASP A 86 4.67 1.65 -4.74
N GLU A 87 5.27 0.49 -5.04
CA GLU A 87 4.78 -0.44 -6.07
C GLU A 87 3.36 -0.93 -5.75
N LEU A 88 3.13 -1.42 -4.53
CA LEU A 88 1.81 -1.88 -4.08
C LEU A 88 0.76 -0.76 -4.14
N PHE A 89 1.14 0.47 -3.74
CA PHE A 89 0.24 1.63 -3.83
C PHE A 89 -0.17 1.92 -5.26
N GLN A 90 0.78 1.83 -6.20
CA GLN A 90 0.51 2.10 -7.60
C GLN A 90 -0.42 1.02 -8.20
N GLU A 91 -0.14 -0.25 -7.94
CA GLU A 91 -0.96 -1.37 -8.42
C GLU A 91 -2.40 -1.28 -7.89
N LEU A 92 -2.58 -1.02 -6.60
CA LEU A 92 -3.92 -0.85 -6.01
C LEU A 92 -4.66 0.34 -6.63
N ARG A 93 -3.99 1.48 -6.82
CA ARG A 93 -4.61 2.66 -7.45
C ARG A 93 -5.01 2.41 -8.90
N ASN A 94 -4.17 1.72 -9.66
CA ASN A 94 -4.46 1.33 -11.04
C ASN A 94 -5.71 0.45 -11.09
N GLU A 95 -5.79 -0.56 -10.22
CA GLU A 95 -6.92 -1.48 -10.19
C GLU A 95 -8.22 -0.81 -9.73
N ILE A 96 -8.17 0.05 -8.71
CA ILE A 96 -9.31 0.87 -8.29
C ILE A 96 -9.80 1.72 -9.48
N GLY A 97 -8.89 2.41 -10.17
CA GLY A 97 -9.22 3.20 -11.34
C GLY A 97 -9.92 2.37 -12.42
N ARG A 98 -9.35 1.20 -12.76
CA ARG A 98 -9.93 0.27 -13.73
C ARG A 98 -11.33 -0.20 -13.34
N LEU A 99 -11.56 -0.56 -12.07
CA LEU A 99 -12.88 -0.99 -11.58
C LEU A 99 -13.91 0.15 -11.65
N ARG A 100 -13.52 1.38 -11.31
CA ARG A 100 -14.40 2.54 -11.42
C ARG A 100 -14.75 2.86 -12.87
N GLU A 101 -13.80 2.74 -13.80
CA GLU A 101 -14.05 2.90 -15.24
C GLU A 101 -15.01 1.83 -15.76
N LEU A 102 -14.83 0.56 -15.35
CA LEU A 102 -15.76 -0.52 -15.70
C LEU A 102 -17.17 -0.29 -15.14
N ALA A 103 -17.28 0.18 -13.89
CA ALA A 103 -18.56 0.51 -13.28
C ALA A 103 -19.26 1.68 -13.99
N ALA A 104 -18.50 2.69 -14.40
CA ALA A 104 -19.01 3.85 -15.14
C ALA A 104 -19.45 3.47 -16.57
N GLY A 105 -18.75 2.54 -17.22
CA GLY A 105 -19.13 2.01 -18.55
C GLY A 105 -20.41 1.17 -18.54
N LEU A 106 -20.90 0.76 -17.36
CA LEU A 106 -22.17 0.05 -17.17
C LEU A 106 -23.30 0.96 -16.68
N ALA A 107 -23.04 2.25 -16.42
CA ALA A 107 -24.03 3.26 -16.03
C ALA A 107 -24.85 3.75 -17.24
#